data_AF-A0A1H8R6M1-F1
#
_entry.id   AF-A0A1H8R6M1-F1
#
_cell.length_a   1.000
_cell.length_b   1.000
_cell.length_c   1.000
_cell.angle_alpha   90.00
_cell.angle_beta   90.00
_cell.angle_gamma   90.00
#
_symmetry.space_group_name_H-M   'P 1'
#
loop_
_entity.id
_entity.type
_entity.pdbx_description
1 polymer ?
#
loop_
_entity_poly.entity_id
_entity_poly.type
_entity_poly.pdbx_seq_one_letter_code
_entity_poly.pdbx_strand_id
1 'polypeptide(L)' 'MTEQELTAYFETADLPQTLRIDRATTQHDVKEAVARNLETMRTEVKHAGARHRLMRIINALEHPYDGPEIPGRW' A
#
# COMPACT_ATOMS: atom_id res chain seq x y z
N MET A 1 0.46 4.83 11.30
CA MET A 1 -0.97 4.58 11.07
C MET A 1 -1.43 3.29 11.74
N THR A 2 -2.49 3.41 12.52
CA THR A 2 -3.35 2.36 13.09
C THR A 2 -4.29 1.80 12.03
N GLU A 3 -5.00 0.71 12.34
CA GLU A 3 -6.01 0.12 11.43
C GLU A 3 -7.14 1.10 11.07
N GLN A 4 -7.62 1.87 12.05
CA GLN A 4 -8.70 2.84 11.85
C GLN A 4 -8.25 3.96 10.91
N GLU A 5 -7.03 4.47 11.08
CA GLU A 5 -6.46 5.47 10.18
C GLU A 5 -6.27 4.93 8.75
N LEU A 6 -5.82 3.68 8.61
CA LEU A 6 -5.66 3.05 7.29
C LEU A 6 -7.02 2.88 6.60
N THR A 7 -8.03 2.41 7.34
CA THR A 7 -9.38 2.25 6.80
C THR A 7 -9.94 3.59 6.32
N ALA A 8 -9.88 4.63 7.17
CA ALA A 8 -10.38 5.96 6.84
C ALA A 8 -9.67 6.60 5.64
N TYR A 9 -8.35 6.40 5.50
CA TYR A 9 -7.61 6.86 4.33
C TYR A 9 -8.15 6.22 3.05
N PHE A 10 -8.29 4.89 3.04
CA PHE A 10 -8.70 4.15 1.84
C PHE A 10 -10.19 4.27 1.49
N GLU A 11 -11.03 4.75 2.41
CA GLU A 11 -12.43 5.08 2.10
C GLU A 11 -12.58 6.32 1.22
N THR A 12 -11.62 7.24 1.27
CA THR A 12 -11.68 8.52 0.55
C THR A 12 -10.63 8.64 -0.55
N ALA A 13 -9.60 7.80 -0.53
CA ALA A 13 -8.55 7.78 -1.54
C ALA A 13 -9.11 7.35 -2.92
N ASP A 14 -8.68 8.06 -3.97
CA ASP A 14 -8.88 7.60 -5.34
C ASP A 14 -7.87 6.49 -5.65
N LEU A 15 -8.38 5.28 -5.89
CA LEU A 15 -7.55 4.09 -6.12
C LEU A 15 -7.50 3.76 -7.61
N PRO A 16 -6.33 3.92 -8.27
CA PRO A 16 -6.20 3.57 -9.68
C PRO A 16 -6.30 2.05 -9.84
N GLN A 17 -6.70 1.58 -11.02
CA GLN A 17 -6.72 0.14 -11.30
C GLN A 17 -5.33 -0.48 -11.18
N THR A 18 -4.28 0.25 -11.57
CA THR A 18 -2.89 -0.21 -11.51
C THR A 18 -2.03 0.87 -10.85
N LEU A 19 -1.19 0.48 -9.89
CA LEU A 19 -0.28 1.37 -9.18
C LEU A 19 1.13 0.79 -9.14
N ARG A 20 2.11 1.60 -9.54
CA ARG A 20 3.52 1.23 -9.39
C ARG A 20 3.95 1.50 -7.95
N ILE A 21 4.24 0.45 -7.19
CA ILE A 21 4.62 0.55 -5.77
C ILE A 21 6.13 0.81 -5.63
N ASP A 22 6.94 0.25 -6.53
CA ASP A 22 8.37 0.54 -6.65
C ASP A 22 8.87 0.27 -8.08
N ARG A 23 10.19 0.35 -8.29
CA ARG A 23 10.77 0.17 -9.62
C ARG A 23 10.45 -1.19 -10.27
N ALA A 24 10.35 -2.25 -9.47
CA ALA A 24 10.18 -3.64 -9.87
C ALA A 24 8.76 -4.18 -9.57
N THR A 25 8.01 -3.52 -8.69
CA THR A 25 6.67 -3.98 -8.29
C THR A 25 5.58 -3.05 -8.82
N THR A 26 4.67 -3.64 -9.60
CA THR A 26 3.40 -3.03 -9.99
C THR A 26 2.27 -3.82 -9.34
N GLN A 27 1.38 -3.13 -8.64
CA GLN A 27 0.15 -3.70 -8.12
C GLN A 27 -0.95 -3.50 -9.15
N HIS A 28 -1.50 -4.61 -9.63
CA HIS A 28 -2.74 -4.61 -10.40
C HIS A 28 -3.93 -4.76 -9.44
N ASP A 29 -5.09 -4.25 -9.84
CA ASP A 29 -6.34 -4.30 -9.08
C ASP A 29 -6.18 -3.75 -7.65
N VAL A 30 -5.65 -2.53 -7.55
CA VAL A 30 -5.26 -1.89 -6.28
C VAL A 30 -6.41 -1.89 -5.27
N LYS A 31 -7.65 -1.65 -5.72
CA LYS A 31 -8.84 -1.69 -4.87
C LYS A 31 -9.05 -3.04 -4.20
N GLU A 32 -8.90 -4.14 -4.94
CA GLU A 32 -9.02 -5.49 -4.39
C GLU A 32 -7.86 -5.80 -3.44
N ALA A 33 -6.64 -5.40 -3.81
CA ALA A 33 -5.47 -5.58 -2.96
C ALA A 33 -5.62 -4.85 -1.62
N VAL A 34 -6.11 -3.61 -1.63
CA VAL A 34 -6.40 -2.84 -0.41
C VAL A 34 -7.46 -3.55 0.43
N ALA A 35 -8.59 -3.95 -0.17
CA ALA A 35 -9.66 -4.63 0.54
C ALA A 35 -9.18 -5.92 1.23
N ARG A 36 -8.41 -6.76 0.51
CA ARG A 36 -7.85 -8.01 1.05
C ARG A 36 -6.90 -7.76 2.21
N ASN A 37 -6.03 -6.76 2.12
CA ASN A 37 -5.09 -6.44 3.19
C ASN A 37 -5.81 -5.85 4.42
N LEU A 38 -6.86 -5.05 4.22
CA LEU A 38 -7.70 -4.54 5.32
C LEU A 38 -8.47 -5.67 6.01
N GLU A 39 -9.05 -6.59 5.24
CA GLU A 39 -9.71 -7.79 5.79
C GLU A 39 -8.73 -8.64 6.60
N THR A 40 -7.52 -8.88 6.05
CA THR A 40 -6.46 -9.63 6.73
C THR A 40 -6.03 -8.97 8.04
N MET A 41 -5.98 -7.64 8.10
CA MET A 41 -5.70 -6.93 9.36
C MET A 41 -6.81 -7.11 10.39
N ARG A 42 -8.07 -7.11 9.97
CA ARG A 42 -9.22 -7.28 10.86
C ARG A 42 -9.33 -8.69 11.43
N THR A 43 -8.97 -9.71 10.65
CA THR A 43 -9.08 -11.11 11.07
C THR A 43 -7.89 -11.59 11.88
N GLU A 44 -6.70 -11.02 11.67
CA GLU A 44 -5.46 -11.46 12.31
C GLU A 44 -4.74 -10.36 13.09
N VAL A 45 -4.72 -10.50 14.42
CA VAL A 45 -4.18 -9.54 15.41
C VAL A 45 -2.69 -9.20 15.21
N LYS A 46 -1.92 -9.95 14.41
CA LYS A 46 -0.47 -9.77 14.25
C LYS A 46 0.05 -9.77 12.81
N HIS A 47 -0.76 -9.42 11.81
CA HIS A 47 -0.26 -9.36 10.44
C HIS A 47 0.46 -8.06 10.08
N ALA A 48 1.72 -7.94 10.55
CA ALA A 48 2.64 -6.86 10.20
C ALA A 48 2.83 -6.68 8.68
N GLY A 49 2.70 -7.77 7.91
CA GLY A 49 2.81 -7.75 6.45
C GLY A 49 1.68 -7.01 5.74
N ALA A 50 0.43 -7.21 6.17
CA ALA A 50 -0.73 -6.53 5.56
C ALA A 50 -0.65 -5.01 5.80
N ARG A 51 -0.33 -4.62 7.03
CA ARG A 51 -0.09 -3.22 7.40
C ARG A 51 1.04 -2.60 6.57
N HIS A 52 2.17 -3.32 6.42
CA HIS A 52 3.30 -2.85 5.62
C HIS A 52 2.91 -2.63 4.16
N ARG A 53 2.16 -3.54 3.54
CA ARG A 53 1.68 -3.42 2.16
C ARG A 53 0.76 -2.21 1.97
N LEU A 54 -0.18 -2.01 2.90
CA LEU A 54 -1.07 -0.84 2.88
C LEU A 54 -0.27 0.46 2.95
N MET A 55 0.71 0.56 3.85
CA MET A 55 1.57 1.75 3.94
C MET A 55 2.37 1.99 2.65
N ARG A 56 2.84 0.93 1.97
CA ARG A 56 3.53 1.08 0.67
C ARG A 56 2.60 1.58 -0.44
N ILE A 57 1.34 1.15 -0.43
CA ILE A 57 0.32 1.65 -1.36
C ILE A 57 0.05 3.13 -1.11
N ILE A 58 -0.13 3.54 0.16
CA ILE A 58 -0.31 4.96 0.53
C ILE A 58 0.87 5.78 0.03
N ASN A 59 2.10 5.37 0.34
CA ASN A 59 3.30 6.08 -0.09
C ASN A 59 3.37 6.20 -1.62
N ALA A 60 3.00 5.17 -2.37
CA ALA A 60 2.99 5.20 -3.83
C ALA A 60 1.85 6.07 -4.41
N LEU A 61 0.75 6.26 -3.70
CA LEU A 61 -0.33 7.17 -4.07
C LEU A 61 0.04 8.64 -3.81
N GLU A 62 0.67 8.92 -2.66
CA GLU A 62 1.10 10.27 -2.28
C GLU A 62 2.36 10.70 -3.05
N HIS A 63 3.25 9.76 -3.33
CA HIS A 63 4.52 9.97 -4.00
C HIS A 63 4.66 9.03 -5.21
N PRO A 64 3.88 9.26 -6.28
CA PRO A 64 3.99 8.46 -7.48
C PRO A 64 5.41 8.60 -8.04
N TYR A 65 6.05 7.45 -8.32
CA TYR A 65 7.42 7.32 -8.85
C TYR A 65 8.58 7.52 -7.86
N ASP A 66 8.33 7.81 -6.58
CA ASP A 66 9.36 7.81 -5.50
C ASP A 66 9.64 6.38 -4.99
N GLY A 67 10.00 5.48 -5.91
CA GLY A 67 10.64 4.23 -5.51
C GLY A 67 11.97 4.52 -4.80
N PRO A 68 12.42 3.68 -3.85
CA PRO A 68 13.68 3.92 -3.14
C PRO A 68 14.81 4.16 -4.15
N GLU A 69 15.54 5.28 -3.97
CA GLU A 69 16.77 5.55 -4.71
C GLU A 69 17.64 4.29 -4.65
N ILE A 70 18.10 3.83 -5.83
CA ILE A 70 19.09 2.76 -5.89
C ILE A 70 20.27 3.26 -5.06
N PRO A 71 20.77 2.52 -4.04
CA PRO A 71 22.02 2.93 -3.40
C PRO A 71 23.05 3.04 -4.50
N GLY A 72 23.50 4.28 -4.74
CA GLY A 72 24.44 4.62 -5.80
C GLY A 72 25.58 3.63 -5.74
N ARG A 73 25.78 2.92 -6.83
CA ARG A 73 26.84 1.91 -6.96
C ARG A 73 28.17 2.68 -6.83
N TRP A 74 28.79 2.62 -5.66
CA TRP A 74 30.20 2.98 -5.47
C TRP A 74 31.06 1.89 -6.10
#